data_AF-A0A3M1N6H5-F1
#
_entry.id   AF-A0A3M1N6H5-F1
#
_cell.length_a   1.000
_cell.length_b   1.000
_cell.length_c   1.000
_cell.angle_alpha   90.00
_cell.angle_beta   90.00
_cell.angle_gamma   90.00
#
_symmetry.space_group_name_H-M   'P 1'
#
loop_
_entity.id
_entity.type
_entity.pdbx_description
1 polymer ?
#
loop_
_entity_poly.entity_id
_entity_poly.type
_entity_poly.pdbx_seq_one_letter_code
_entity_poly.pdbx_strand_id
1 'polypeptide(L)'
;MKNPWIAAVLNFFFMGPGTLYNGRRKALGIGLTIGALVLSWLEFQIKVAAPGLYPVMFGTVFFMNLFFAYDGYSEARAINEGR
;
A
#
# COMPACT_ATOMS: atom_id res chain seq x y z
N MET A 1 1.41 -6.01 -21.15
CA MET A 1 0.93 -4.71 -20.63
C MET A 1 0.34 -4.95 -19.24
N LYS A 2 0.81 -4.25 -18.21
CA LYS A 2 0.29 -4.32 -16.84
C LYS A 2 -0.94 -3.43 -16.75
N ASN A 3 -1.98 -3.80 -15.99
CA ASN A 3 -3.12 -2.90 -15.80
C ASN A 3 -2.85 -1.92 -14.63
N PRO A 4 -2.72 -0.60 -14.87
CA PRO A 4 -2.40 0.38 -13.82
C PRO A 4 -3.44 0.44 -12.71
N TRP A 5 -4.70 0.21 -13.03
CA TRP A 5 -5.78 0.20 -12.04
C TRP A 5 -5.69 -1.00 -11.11
N ILE A 6 -5.27 -2.16 -11.61
CA ILE A 6 -5.06 -3.36 -10.77
C ILE A 6 -3.88 -3.11 -9.82
N ALA A 7 -2.79 -2.52 -10.30
CA ALA A 7 -1.66 -2.17 -9.45
C ALA A 7 -2.05 -1.15 -8.36
N ALA A 8 -2.87 -0.16 -8.71
CA ALA A 8 -3.36 0.84 -7.76
C ALA A 8 -4.27 0.23 -6.69
N VAL A 9 -5.26 -0.56 -7.08
CA VAL A 9 -6.21 -1.22 -6.16
C VAL A 9 -5.48 -2.18 -5.24
N LEU A 10 -4.54 -2.96 -5.78
CA LEU A 10 -3.72 -3.86 -4.97
C LEU A 10 -2.90 -3.11 -3.93
N ASN A 11 -2.25 -1.99 -4.30
CA ASN A 11 -1.47 -1.17 -3.36
C ASN A 11 -2.33 -0.35 -2.38
N PHE A 12 -3.59 -0.05 -2.73
CA PHE A 12 -4.51 0.67 -1.86
C PHE A 12 -5.02 -0.20 -0.70
N PHE A 13 -5.42 -1.44 -1.00
CA PHE A 13 -5.95 -2.35 0.02
C PHE A 13 -4.85 -3.02 0.84
N PHE A 14 -3.72 -3.30 0.21
CA PHE A 14 -2.57 -3.89 0.85
C PHE A 14 -1.35 -3.10 0.40
N MET A 15 -0.58 -2.52 1.31
CA MET A 15 0.63 -1.82 0.89
C MET A 15 1.59 -2.86 0.30
N GLY A 16 1.95 -2.79 -0.99
CA GLY A 16 3.02 -3.63 -1.56
C GLY A 16 2.62 -4.64 -2.65
N PRO A 17 1.47 -5.33 -2.63
CA PRO A 17 1.06 -6.25 -3.70
C PRO A 17 0.96 -5.64 -5.10
N GLY A 18 0.62 -4.36 -5.23
CA GLY A 18 0.66 -3.64 -6.50
C GLY A 18 2.08 -3.44 -7.03
N THR A 19 3.01 -3.10 -6.14
CA THR A 19 4.44 -2.98 -6.44
C THR A 19 5.06 -4.34 -6.79
N LEU A 20 4.64 -5.40 -6.09
CA LEU A 20 4.99 -6.80 -6.42
C LEU A 20 4.42 -7.22 -7.78
N TYR A 21 3.17 -6.88 -8.07
CA TYR A 21 2.53 -7.14 -9.35
C TYR A 21 3.28 -6.46 -10.50
N ASN A 22 3.72 -5.22 -10.33
CA ASN A 22 4.53 -4.52 -11.34
C ASN A 22 5.90 -5.18 -11.54
N GLY A 23 6.50 -5.71 -10.47
CA GLY A 23 7.68 -6.57 -10.53
C GLY A 23 9.02 -5.82 -10.68
N ARG A 24 9.00 -4.48 -10.77
CA ARG A 24 10.19 -3.61 -10.85
C ARG A 24 10.90 -3.49 -9.49
N ARG A 25 10.15 -3.35 -8.39
CA ARG A 25 10.68 -3.17 -7.02
C ARG A 25 10.19 -4.27 -6.06
N LYS A 26 10.53 -5.54 -6.36
CA LYS A 26 10.03 -6.71 -5.60
C LYS A 26 10.36 -6.66 -4.11
N ALA A 27 11.59 -6.29 -3.74
CA ALA A 27 12.00 -6.19 -2.34
C ALA A 27 11.19 -5.14 -1.57
N LEU A 28 10.92 -3.99 -2.20
CA LEU A 28 10.06 -2.94 -1.64
C LEU A 28 8.64 -3.45 -1.45
N GLY A 29 8.07 -4.13 -2.46
CA GLY A 29 6.72 -4.69 -2.37
C GLY A 29 6.57 -5.71 -1.25
N ILE A 30 7.56 -6.59 -1.05
CA ILE A 30 7.57 -7.55 0.07
C ILE A 30 7.65 -6.80 1.41
N GLY A 31 8.58 -5.84 1.54
CA GLY A 31 8.75 -5.05 2.75
C GLY A 31 7.48 -4.28 3.13
N LEU A 32 6.82 -3.64 2.16
CA LEU A 32 5.55 -2.95 2.35
C LEU A 32 4.43 -3.91 2.79
N THR A 33 4.38 -5.11 2.22
CA THR A 33 3.35 -6.11 2.56
C THR A 33 3.52 -6.59 4.01
N ILE A 34 4.77 -6.90 4.40
CA ILE A 34 5.08 -7.28 5.79
C ILE A 34 4.79 -6.11 6.72
N GLY A 35 5.18 -4.89 6.34
CA GLY A 35 4.89 -3.67 7.09
C GLY A 35 3.40 -3.46 7.31
N ALA A 36 2.56 -3.67 6.29
CA ALA A 36 1.10 -3.57 6.42
C ALA A 36 0.52 -4.61 7.38
N LEU A 37 1.04 -5.84 7.40
CA LEU A 37 0.61 -6.87 8.35
C LEU A 37 0.96 -6.49 9.80
N VAL A 38 2.19 -6.02 10.04
CA VAL A 38 2.62 -5.56 11.36
C VAL A 38 1.83 -4.33 11.80
N LEU A 39 1.59 -3.38 10.88
CA LEU A 39 0.80 -2.19 11.14
C LEU A 39 -0.63 -2.58 11.53
N SER A 40 -1.28 -3.45 10.76
CA SER A 40 -2.63 -3.95 11.05
C SER A 40 -2.72 -4.57 12.45
N TRP A 41 -1.69 -5.33 12.86
CA TRP A 41 -1.61 -5.86 14.21
C TRP A 41 -1.52 -4.75 15.27
N LEU A 42 -0.71 -3.71 15.04
CA LEU A 42 -0.62 -2.54 15.93
C LEU A 42 -1.93 -1.74 15.98
N GLU A 43 -2.65 -1.60 14.87
CA GLU A 43 -3.94 -0.90 14.83
C GLU A 43 -4.96 -1.53 15.78
N PHE A 44 -5.02 -2.87 15.82
CA PHE A 44 -5.90 -3.58 16.75
C PHE A 44 -5.52 -3.34 18.22
N GLN A 45 -4.23 -3.24 18.53
CA GLN A 45 -3.77 -2.92 19.89
C GLN A 45 -4.12 -1.48 20.28
N ILE A 46 -3.88 -0.52 19.39
CA ILE A 46 -4.19 0.92 19.62
C ILE A 46 -5.68 1.13 19.81
N LYS A 47 -6.53 0.40 19.09
CA LYS A 47 -7.98 0.48 19.24
C LYS A 47 -8.43 0.21 20.68
N VAL A 48 -7.73 -0.67 21.39
CA VAL A 48 -8.03 -1.02 22.79
C VAL A 48 -7.31 -0.08 23.77
N ALA A 49 -6.02 0.19 23.55
CA ALA A 49 -5.19 0.96 24.48
C ALA A 49 -5.44 2.48 24.44
N ALA A 50 -5.76 3.03 23.27
CA ALA A 50 -5.95 4.47 23.04
C ALA A 50 -7.03 4.73 21.95
N PRO A 51 -8.30 4.39 22.20
CA PRO A 51 -9.37 4.47 21.20
C PRO A 51 -9.57 5.87 20.61
N GLY A 52 -9.24 6.94 21.35
CA GLY A 52 -9.31 8.32 20.87
C GLY A 52 -8.30 8.65 19.75
N LEU A 53 -7.17 7.92 19.68
CA LEU A 53 -6.16 8.11 18.63
C LEU A 53 -6.43 7.25 17.38
N TYR A 54 -7.29 6.24 17.51
CA TYR A 54 -7.59 5.30 16.42
C TYR A 54 -8.10 5.98 15.14
N PRO A 55 -9.02 6.98 15.19
CA PRO A 55 -9.47 7.67 13.97
C PRO A 55 -8.36 8.43 13.25
N VAL A 56 -7.43 9.06 14.00
CA VAL A 56 -6.31 9.82 13.44
C VAL A 56 -5.29 8.88 12.78
N MET A 57 -4.97 7.78 13.48
CA MET A 57 -4.12 6.73 12.94
C MET A 57 -4.74 6.12 11.67
N PHE A 58 -6.01 5.72 11.71
CA PHE A 58 -6.72 5.17 10.55
C PHE A 58 -6.74 6.16 9.38
N GLY A 59 -7.03 7.44 9.63
CA GLY A 59 -7.00 8.49 8.61
C GLY A 59 -5.61 8.65 7.97
N THR A 60 -4.55 8.54 8.77
CA THR A 60 -3.16 8.61 8.29
C THR A 60 -2.81 7.41 7.41
N VAL A 61 -3.19 6.20 7.83
CA VAL A 61 -2.96 4.96 7.06
C VAL A 61 -3.76 4.98 5.75
N PHE A 62 -5.02 5.40 5.80
CA PHE A 62 -5.84 5.60 4.61
C PHE A 62 -5.20 6.57 3.62
N PHE A 63 -4.69 7.71 4.11
CA PHE A 63 -4.00 8.69 3.27
C PHE A 63 -2.72 8.11 2.66
N MET A 64 -1.92 7.38 3.43
CA MET A 64 -0.73 6.69 2.93
C MET A 64 -1.05 5.65 1.86
N ASN A 65 -2.14 4.89 2.01
CA ASN A 65 -2.60 3.93 1.02
C ASN A 65 -2.97 4.59 -0.32
N LEU A 66 -3.50 5.82 -0.31
CA LEU A 66 -3.71 6.59 -1.54
C LEU A 66 -2.41 6.89 -2.27
N PHE A 67 -1.34 7.27 -1.54
CA PHE A 67 -0.02 7.49 -2.15
C PHE A 67 0.58 6.21 -2.71
N PHE A 68 0.46 5.08 -2.00
CA PHE A 68 0.93 3.79 -2.52
C PHE A 68 0.13 3.31 -3.73
N ALA A 69 -1.18 3.57 -3.78
CA ALA A 69 -2.01 3.31 -4.94
C ALA A 69 -1.53 4.13 -6.15
N TYR A 70 -1.23 5.42 -5.94
CA TYR A 70 -0.69 6.29 -6.97
C TYR A 70 0.71 5.85 -7.46
N ASP A 71 1.61 5.48 -6.54
CA ASP A 71 2.93 4.93 -6.90
C ASP A 71 2.78 3.64 -7.72
N GLY A 72 1.91 2.71 -7.31
CA GLY A 72 1.62 1.48 -8.06
C GLY A 72 1.04 1.74 -9.45
N TYR A 73 0.12 2.70 -9.56
CA TYR A 73 -0.47 3.14 -10.83
C TYR A 73 0.58 3.74 -11.77
N SER A 74 1.36 4.70 -11.27
CA SER A 74 2.37 5.43 -12.05
C SER A 74 3.49 4.50 -12.52
N GLU A 75 3.92 3.55 -11.68
CA GLU A 75 4.90 2.55 -12.05
C GLU A 75 4.36 1.59 -13.13
N ALA A 76 3.12 1.12 -13.00
CA ALA A 76 2.49 0.26 -14.01
C ALA A 76 2.36 0.99 -15.37
N ARG A 77 2.04 2.28 -15.34
CA ARG A 77 1.99 3.12 -16.53
C ARG A 77 3.38 3.30 -17.16
N ALA A 78 4.39 3.59 -16.36
CA ALA A 78 5.78 3.72 -16.84
C ALA A 78 6.26 2.44 -17.55
N ILE A 79 5.97 1.26 -16.97
CA ILE A 79 6.28 -0.04 -17.56
C ILE A 79 5.60 -0.21 -18.94
N ASN A 80 4.34 0.21 -19.07
CA ASN A 80 3.63 0.12 -20.35
C ASN A 80 4.15 1.11 -21.39
N GLU A 81 4.65 2.27 -20.96
CA GLU A 81 5.27 3.30 -21.81
C GLU A 81 6.74 2.99 -22.14
N GLY A 82 7.30 1.88 -21.63
CA GLY A 82 8.69 1.47 -21.89
C GLY A 82 9.74 2.29 -21.12
N ARG A 83 9.34 2.99 -20.05
CA ARG A 83 10.21 3.76 -19.16
C ARG A 83 10.47 3.00 -17.85
#